data_AF-A0A519LA32-F1
#
_entry.id   AF-A0A519LA32-F1
#
_cell.length_a   1.000
_cell.length_b   1.000
_cell.length_c   1.000
_cell.angle_alpha   90.00
_cell.angle_beta   90.00
_cell.angle_gamma   90.00
#
_symmetry.space_group_name_H-M   'P 1'
#
loop_
_entity.id
_entity.type
_entity.pdbx_description
1 polymer ?
#
loop_
_entity_poly.entity_id
_entity_poly.type
_entity_poly.pdbx_seq_one_letter_code
_entity_poly.pdbx_strand_id
1 'polypeptide(L)'
;MFQIIGIVLLFALVFGSYAISGGKFEVILHAAPHELMAIGGAGIAAFLISNSITVIKSSLGGLGKSFAGPKWKKQDYKDLLSLLFQ
;
A
#
# COMPACT_ATOMS: atom_id res chain seq x y z
N MET A 1 8.55 2.49 -8.27
CA MET A 1 8.39 3.75 -9.02
C MET A 1 6.97 3.87 -9.58
N PHE A 2 6.44 2.88 -10.30
CA PHE A 2 5.04 2.88 -10.75
C PHE A 2 4.00 2.89 -9.62
N GLN A 3 4.31 2.29 -8.46
CA GLN A 3 3.35 2.18 -7.34
C GLN A 3 2.97 3.53 -6.74
N ILE A 4 3.95 4.40 -6.49
CA ILE A 4 3.71 5.74 -5.93
C ILE A 4 2.92 6.59 -6.91
N ILE A 5 3.27 6.53 -8.20
CA ILE A 5 2.53 7.22 -9.26
C ILE A 5 1.07 6.75 -9.28
N GLY A 6 0.84 5.43 -9.21
CA GLY A 6 -0.51 4.86 -9.16
C GLY A 6 -1.32 5.36 -7.94
N ILE A 7 -0.70 5.43 -6.76
CA ILE A 7 -1.36 5.95 -5.55
C ILE A 7 -1.73 7.43 -5.72
N VAL A 8 -0.83 8.25 -6.25
CA VAL A 8 -1.11 9.67 -6.51
C VAL A 8 -2.25 9.83 -7.51
N LEU A 9 -2.23 9.04 -8.59
CA LEU A 9 -3.28 9.08 -9.61
C LEU A 9 -4.64 8.66 -9.05
N LEU A 10 -4.67 7.63 -8.20
CA LEU A 10 -5.88 7.19 -7.51
C LEU A 10 -6.48 8.32 -6.68
N PHE A 11 -5.68 8.99 -5.85
CA PHE A 11 -6.16 10.11 -5.05
C PHE A 11 -6.61 11.30 -5.91
N ALA A 12 -5.86 11.61 -6.97
CA ALA A 12 -6.22 12.69 -7.90
C ALA A 12 -7.56 12.42 -8.60
N LEU A 13 -7.83 11.19 -9.02
CA LEU A 13 -9.09 10.85 -9.67
C LEU A 13 -10.27 10.82 -8.68
N VAL A 14 -10.09 10.21 -7.51
CA VAL A 14 -11.14 10.12 -6.49
C VAL A 14 -11.49 11.49 -5.92
N PHE A 15 -10.51 12.23 -5.41
CA PHE A 15 -10.78 13.55 -4.83
C PHE A 15 -11.00 14.63 -5.90
N GLY A 16 -10.37 14.50 -7.07
CA GLY A 16 -10.61 15.40 -8.19
C GLY A 16 -12.05 15.31 -8.71
N SER A 17 -12.59 14.10 -8.87
CA SER A 17 -14.00 13.93 -9.27
C SER A 17 -14.98 14.50 -8.22
N TYR A 18 -14.70 14.31 -6.93
CA TYR A 18 -15.50 14.90 -5.84
C TYR A 18 -15.47 16.43 -5.88
N ALA A 19 -14.29 17.02 -6.11
CA ALA A 19 -14.11 18.46 -6.22
C ALA A 19 -14.86 19.03 -7.44
N ILE A 20 -14.71 18.41 -8.61
CA ILE A 20 -15.39 18.81 -9.85
C ILE A 20 -16.92 18.72 -9.70
N SER A 21 -17.41 17.74 -8.94
CA SER A 21 -18.84 17.57 -8.66
C SER A 21 -19.41 18.60 -7.66
N GLY A 22 -18.59 19.56 -7.20
CA GLY A 22 -19.00 20.57 -6.21
C GLY A 22 -18.98 20.09 -4.76
N GLY A 23 -18.30 18.98 -4.47
CA GLY A 23 -18.19 18.43 -3.13
C GLY A 23 -17.41 19.32 -2.17
N LYS A 24 -17.84 19.39 -0.90
CA LYS A 24 -17.16 20.16 0.15
C LYS A 24 -16.24 19.26 0.95
N PHE A 25 -14.92 19.46 0.81
CA PHE A 25 -13.92 18.66 1.51
C PHE A 25 -14.05 18.66 3.04
N GLU A 26 -14.63 19.72 3.62
CA GLU A 26 -14.90 19.82 5.06
C GLU A 26 -15.74 18.64 5.59
N VAL A 27 -16.71 18.16 4.80
CA VAL A 27 -17.55 17.01 5.17
C VAL A 27 -16.71 15.74 5.25
N ILE A 28 -15.81 15.54 4.28
CA ILE A 28 -14.90 14.39 4.25
C ILE A 28 -13.93 14.47 5.43
N LEU A 29 -13.31 15.63 5.66
CA LEU A 29 -12.34 15.79 6.75
C LEU A 29 -12.98 15.61 8.13
N HIS A 30 -14.22 16.05 8.31
CA HIS A 30 -14.94 15.86 9.57
C HIS A 30 -15.32 14.39 9.82
N ALA A 31 -15.76 13.69 8.78
CA ALA A 31 -16.12 12.27 8.87
C ALA A 31 -14.91 11.34 8.93
N ALA A 32 -13.79 11.71 8.29
CA ALA A 32 -12.59 10.88 8.15
C ALA A 32 -12.06 10.27 9.47
N PRO A 33 -11.90 10.99 10.58
CA PRO A 33 -11.41 10.38 11.82
C PRO A 33 -12.37 9.32 12.39
N HIS A 34 -13.69 9.53 12.27
CA HIS A 34 -14.69 8.57 12.72
C HIS A 34 -14.69 7.32 11.83
N GLU A 35 -14.66 7.50 10.51
CA GLU A 35 -14.65 6.41 9.54
C GLU A 35 -13.33 5.62 9.56
N LEU A 36 -12.19 6.29 9.76
CA LEU A 36 -10.90 5.61 9.94
C LEU A 36 -10.88 4.76 11.21
N MET A 37 -11.51 5.23 12.29
CA MET A 37 -11.64 4.43 13.51
C MET A 37 -12.60 3.25 13.30
N ALA A 38 -13.76 3.49 12.71
CA ALA A 38 -14.78 2.45 12.50
C ALA A 38 -14.31 1.40 11.48
N ILE A 39 -14.01 1.81 10.25
CA ILE A 39 -13.65 0.92 9.14
C ILE A 39 -12.19 0.50 9.23
N GLY A 40 -11.28 1.46 9.46
CA GLY A 40 -9.85 1.17 9.58
C GLY A 40 -9.54 0.37 10.84
N GLY A 41 -10.12 0.73 11.97
CA GLY A 41 -10.00 -0.03 13.22
C GLY A 41 -10.60 -1.44 13.11
N ALA A 42 -11.78 -1.59 12.50
CA ALA A 42 -12.35 -2.91 12.24
C ALA A 42 -11.47 -3.76 11.33
N GLY A 43 -10.88 -3.16 10.28
CA GLY A 43 -9.95 -3.84 9.39
C GLY A 43 -8.69 -4.34 10.12
N ILE A 44 -8.11 -3.51 10.98
CA ILE A 44 -6.96 -3.90 11.81
C ILE A 44 -7.36 -5.01 12.80
N ALA A 45 -8.49 -4.87 13.48
CA ALA A 45 -8.96 -5.88 14.43
C ALA A 45 -9.22 -7.23 13.73
N ALA A 46 -9.91 -7.22 12.58
CA ALA A 46 -10.17 -8.41 11.78
C ALA A 46 -8.86 -9.07 11.30
N PHE A 47 -7.88 -8.26 10.86
CA PHE A 47 -6.56 -8.76 10.50
C PHE A 47 -5.84 -9.43 11.67
N LEU A 48 -5.90 -8.85 12.87
CA LEU A 48 -5.28 -9.42 14.06
C LEU A 48 -5.97 -10.72 14.51
N ILE A 49 -7.30 -10.78 14.47
CA ILE A 49 -8.07 -11.97 14.87
C ILE A 49 -7.84 -13.12 13.89
N SER A 50 -7.72 -12.84 12.60
CA SER A 50 -7.63 -13.86 11.55
C SER A 50 -6.22 -14.44 11.32
N ASN A 51 -5.18 -13.89 11.94
CA ASN A 51 -3.79 -14.24 11.63
C ASN A 51 -2.96 -14.61 12.87
N SER A 52 -2.00 -15.51 12.68
CA SER A 52 -1.00 -15.83 13.71
C SER A 52 0.05 -14.72 13.82
N ILE A 53 0.75 -14.65 14.96
CA ILE A 53 1.83 -13.68 15.19
C ILE A 53 2.92 -13.75 14.11
N THR A 54 3.23 -14.96 13.61
CA THR A 54 4.20 -15.16 12.52
C THR A 54 3.75 -14.50 11.22
N VAL A 55 2.46 -14.64 10.87
CA VAL A 55 1.89 -14.03 9.67
C VAL A 55 1.84 -12.52 9.82
N ILE A 56 1.39 -12.01 10.97
CA ILE A 56 1.33 -10.57 11.26
C ILE A 56 2.72 -9.93 11.07
N LYS A 57 3.77 -10.49 11.68
CA LYS A 57 5.15 -9.97 11.55
C LYS A 57 5.64 -10.02 10.11
N SER A 58 5.37 -11.11 9.40
CA SER A 58 5.79 -11.28 8.01
C SER A 58 5.09 -10.30 7.08
N SER A 59 3.78 -10.06 7.28
CA SER A 59 2.99 -9.09 6.52
C SER A 59 3.47 -7.66 6.75
N LEU A 60 3.77 -7.27 8.00
CA LEU A 60 4.32 -5.95 8.30
C LEU A 60 5.69 -5.74 7.64
N GLY A 61 6.56 -6.76 7.68
CA GLY A 61 7.84 -6.72 6.97
C GLY A 61 7.69 -6.71 5.44
N GLY A 62 6.68 -7.41 4.92
CA GLY A 62 6.32 -7.45 3.51
C GLY A 62 5.79 -6.11 2.98
N LEU A 63 5.00 -5.40 3.80
CA LEU A 63 4.53 -4.05 3.50
C LEU A 63 5.69 -3.10 3.23
N GLY A 64 6.70 -3.07 4.11
CA GLY A 64 7.90 -2.24 3.90
C GLY A 64 8.66 -2.61 2.62
N LYS A 65 8.81 -3.91 2.34
CA LYS A 65 9.46 -4.39 1.10
C LYS A 65 8.70 -4.00 -0.16
N SER A 66 7.37 -3.94 -0.12
CA SER A 66 6.55 -3.53 -1.27
C SER A 66 6.89 -2.12 -1.76
N PHE A 67 7.20 -1.21 -0.83
CA PHE A 67 7.61 0.16 -1.15
C PHE A 67 9.11 0.29 -1.49
N ALA A 68 9.96 -0.60 -0.97
CA ALA A 68 11.40 -0.56 -1.20
C ALA A 68 11.84 -0.94 -2.64
N GLY A 69 10.95 -1.59 -3.41
CA GLY A 69 11.24 -2.03 -4.77
C GLY A 69 11.98 -3.37 -4.85
N PRO A 70 12.34 -3.82 -6.07
CA PRO A 70 12.93 -5.14 -6.26
C PRO A 70 14.33 -5.22 -5.63
N LYS A 71 14.53 -6.20 -4.75
CA LYS A 71 15.83 -6.49 -4.13
C LYS A 71 16.90 -6.82 -5.17
N TRP A 72 16.52 -7.52 -6.22
CA TRP A 72 17.41 -8.01 -7.27
C TRP A 72 17.15 -7.26 -8.58
N LYS A 73 18.22 -6.82 -9.22
CA LYS A 73 18.21 -6.16 -10.52
C LYS A 73 18.41 -7.19 -11.62
N LYS A 74 18.00 -6.85 -12.84
CA LYS A 74 18.23 -7.69 -14.03
C LYS A 74 19.69 -8.11 -14.20
N GLN A 75 20.64 -7.26 -13.81
CA GLN A 75 22.07 -7.57 -13.89
C GLN A 75 22.47 -8.67 -12.91
N ASP A 76 21.99 -8.63 -11.66
CA ASP A 76 22.26 -9.66 -10.66
C ASP A 76 21.87 -11.06 -11.15
N TYR A 77 20.75 -11.16 -11.89
CA TYR A 77 20.33 -12.42 -12.52
C TYR A 77 21.27 -12.87 -13.65
N LYS A 78 21.79 -11.93 -14.46
CA LYS A 78 22.75 -12.26 -15.52
C LYS A 78 24.07 -12.74 -14.93
N ASP A 79 24.59 -12.03 -13.93
CA ASP A 79 25.85 -12.37 -13.27
C ASP A 79 25.77 -13.74 -12.58
N LEU A 80 24.63 -14.05 -11.95
CA LEU A 80 24.38 -15.38 -11.37
C LEU A 80 24.41 -16.49 -12.43
N LEU A 81 23.75 -16.28 -13.58
CA LEU A 81 23.75 -17.26 -14.67
C LEU A 81 25.16 -17.46 -15.26
N SER A 82 25.94 -16.39 -15.39
CA SER A 82 27.33 -16.48 -15.87
C SER A 82 28.24 -17.27 -14.91
N LEU A 83 27.99 -17.23 -13.60
CA LEU A 83 28.75 -18.03 -12.62
C LEU A 83 28.34 -19.51 -12.59
N LEU A 84 27.06 -19.81 -12.81
CA LEU A 84 26.54 -21.19 -12.79
C LEU A 84 26.87 -21.99 -14.05
N PHE A 85 27.00 -21.31 -15.20
CA PHE A 85 27.12 -21.94 -16.52
C PHE A 85 28.37 -21.50 -17.28
N GLN A 86 29.48 -21.26 -16.56
CA GLN A 86 30.79 -21.06 -17.19
C GLN A 86 31.15 -22.20 -18.13
#